data_AF-A0A399YLM9-F1
#
_entry.id   AF-A0A399YLM9-F1
#
_cell.length_a   1.000
_cell.length_b   1.000
_cell.length_c   1.000
_cell.angle_alpha   90.00
_cell.angle_beta   90.00
_cell.angle_gamma   90.00
#
_symmetry.space_group_name_H-M   'P 1'
#
loop_
_entity.id
_entity.type
_entity.pdbx_description
1 polymer ?
#
loop_
_entity_poly.entity_id
_entity_poly.type
_entity_poly.pdbx_seq_one_letter_code
_entity_poly.pdbx_strand_id
1 'polypeptide(L)'
;EVEAEPGFFECDTVAHCGPTTRGEYARTLNLTCVHTGWVFTTTVRNNAHIHILAGLQSAVEHIPFKVAGLDFDNGSEFLNHAVINWAADLDVYFTRGRPYKKNDQATIESKNNHLVRRYAFYYRYDTAEERAVLARLWPLVNDRMNYLTPTKKPAGYGTDRHGRRTRLYDQPRTPLQRLLAAGVLSTTQQSELTDYRDSLNPAEIGRRIADLQTRLIVLAKAKTEQLYIASIPSALPDVRKGVRVQATTDTPLVSRAVPS
;
A
#
# COMPACT_ATOMS: atom_id res chain seq x y z
N GLU A 1 17.96 14.03 9.76
CA GLU A 1 18.63 12.93 10.48
C GLU A 1 18.00 11.55 10.29
N VAL A 2 16.68 11.43 10.10
CA VAL A 2 15.97 10.13 10.04
C VAL A 2 16.39 9.21 8.86
N GLU A 3 16.91 9.76 7.75
CA GLU A 3 17.25 8.98 6.54
C GLU A 3 18.66 8.34 6.55
N ALA A 4 19.52 8.66 7.53
CA ALA A 4 20.94 8.31 7.47
C ALA A 4 21.25 6.87 7.89
N GLU A 5 20.38 6.24 8.69
CA GLU A 5 20.59 4.88 9.23
C GLU A 5 19.37 3.97 8.99
N PRO A 6 19.56 2.65 8.81
CA PRO A 6 18.48 1.68 8.83
C PRO A 6 17.71 1.68 10.16
N GLY A 7 16.38 1.56 10.09
CA GLY A 7 15.55 1.33 11.27
C GLY A 7 14.30 2.21 11.34
N PHE A 8 14.23 3.26 10.53
CA PHE A 8 13.00 4.04 10.37
C PHE A 8 12.15 3.50 9.22
N PHE A 9 10.89 3.19 9.51
CA PHE A 9 9.95 2.64 8.55
C PHE A 9 8.76 3.57 8.34
N GLU A 10 8.46 3.83 7.06
CA GLU A 10 7.15 4.33 6.66
C GLU A 10 6.15 3.17 6.68
N CYS A 11 5.00 3.40 7.29
CA CYS A 11 3.98 2.40 7.55
C CYS A 11 2.64 2.84 6.94
N ASP A 12 1.97 1.93 6.24
CA ASP A 12 0.62 2.17 5.74
C ASP A 12 -0.19 0.87 5.71
N THR A 13 -1.52 1.01 5.61
CA THR A 13 -2.41 -0.12 5.38
C THR A 13 -3.19 0.00 4.09
N VAL A 14 -3.15 -1.07 3.30
CA VAL A 14 -3.89 -1.17 2.05
C VAL A 14 -5.16 -1.98 2.28
N ALA A 15 -6.31 -1.36 2.05
CA ALA A 15 -7.61 -2.01 2.14
C ALA A 15 -7.86 -3.00 0.99
N HIS A 16 -8.33 -4.20 1.32
CA HIS A 16 -8.82 -5.18 0.35
C HIS A 16 -10.35 -5.19 0.31
N CYS A 17 -10.93 -4.02 0.12
CA CYS A 17 -12.36 -3.80 0.11
C CYS A 17 -13.02 -4.06 -1.26
N GLY A 18 -12.23 -4.30 -2.30
CA GLY A 18 -12.73 -4.25 -3.67
C GLY A 18 -13.35 -2.88 -3.99
N PRO A 19 -14.49 -2.82 -4.69
CA PRO A 19 -15.09 -1.57 -5.15
C PRO A 19 -15.93 -0.85 -4.09
N THR A 20 -16.13 -1.43 -2.90
CA THR A 20 -16.97 -0.84 -1.85
C THR A 20 -16.34 -1.00 -0.46
N THR A 21 -16.38 0.06 0.34
CA THR A 21 -15.91 0.07 1.73
C THR A 21 -16.95 -0.46 2.72
N ARG A 22 -18.10 -0.96 2.27
CA ARG A 22 -19.11 -1.55 3.14
C ARG A 22 -18.63 -2.91 3.69
N GLY A 23 -19.00 -3.20 4.93
CA GLY A 23 -18.70 -4.46 5.64
C GLY A 23 -17.24 -4.61 6.08
N GLU A 24 -16.93 -5.72 6.75
CA GLU A 24 -15.58 -6.05 7.22
C GLU A 24 -14.72 -6.63 6.08
N TYR A 25 -13.46 -6.21 6.01
CA TYR A 25 -12.47 -6.73 5.05
C TYR A 25 -11.05 -6.67 5.60
N ALA A 26 -10.21 -7.57 5.10
CA ALA A 26 -8.79 -7.63 5.37
C ALA A 26 -8.07 -6.38 4.87
N ARG A 27 -6.95 -6.09 5.52
CA ARG A 27 -5.98 -5.08 5.05
C ARG A 27 -4.61 -5.72 5.02
N THR A 28 -3.72 -5.18 4.18
CA THR A 28 -2.30 -5.47 4.28
C THR A 28 -1.62 -4.33 5.01
N LEU A 29 -0.95 -4.63 6.11
CA LEU A 29 0.00 -3.73 6.75
C LEU A 29 1.33 -3.85 6.01
N ASN A 30 1.85 -2.72 5.51
CA ASN A 30 3.12 -2.63 4.80
C ASN A 30 4.04 -1.63 5.49
N LEU A 31 5.25 -2.07 5.80
CA LEU A 31 6.31 -1.25 6.37
C LEU A 31 7.46 -1.19 5.37
N THR A 32 8.00 -0.01 5.10
CA THR A 32 9.16 0.17 4.23
C THR A 32 10.24 0.98 4.93
N CYS A 33 11.44 0.41 5.08
CA CYS A 33 12.59 1.11 5.66
C CYS A 33 13.05 2.23 4.72
N VAL A 34 13.07 3.46 5.23
CA VAL A 34 13.40 4.67 4.46
C VAL A 34 14.85 4.66 4.01
N HIS A 35 15.76 4.01 4.73
CA HIS A 35 17.16 3.92 4.34
C HIS A 35 17.41 2.78 3.33
N THR A 36 17.11 1.54 3.70
CA THR A 36 17.46 0.35 2.89
C THR A 36 16.45 0.02 1.80
N GLY A 37 15.20 0.46 1.95
CA GLY A 37 14.08 0.01 1.12
C GLY A 37 13.55 -1.38 1.48
N TRP A 38 13.98 -1.93 2.63
CA TRP A 38 13.49 -3.20 3.17
C TRP A 38 11.99 -3.13 3.40
N VAL A 39 11.26 -4.17 3.00
CA VAL A 39 9.81 -4.24 3.17
C VAL A 39 9.43 -5.34 4.15
N PHE A 40 8.42 -5.08 4.98
CA PHE A 40 7.70 -6.11 5.71
C PHE A 40 6.21 -5.95 5.43
N THR A 41 5.59 -7.01 4.92
CA THR A 41 4.17 -7.04 4.61
C THR A 41 3.48 -8.17 5.36
N THR A 42 2.30 -7.89 5.90
CA THR A 42 1.45 -8.90 6.55
C THR A 42 -0.03 -8.58 6.41
N THR A 43 -0.88 -9.58 6.56
CA THR A 43 -2.34 -9.41 6.51
C THR A 43 -2.90 -9.19 7.90
N VAL A 44 -3.73 -8.17 8.05
CA VAL A 44 -4.53 -7.92 9.25
C VAL A 44 -6.01 -8.08 8.92
N ARG A 45 -6.79 -8.58 9.88
CA ARG A 45 -8.20 -8.92 9.66
C ARG A 45 -9.05 -7.71 9.26
N ASN A 46 -8.84 -6.58 9.91
CA ASN A 46 -9.48 -5.29 9.65
C ASN A 46 -8.60 -4.18 10.28
N ASN A 47 -9.13 -2.96 10.41
CA ASN A 47 -8.44 -1.79 10.97
C ASN A 47 -8.50 -1.67 12.51
N ALA A 48 -9.10 -2.63 13.22
CA ALA A 48 -9.13 -2.61 14.67
C ALA A 48 -7.70 -2.66 15.24
N HIS A 49 -7.45 -1.82 16.23
CA HIS A 49 -6.13 -1.62 16.84
C HIS A 49 -5.45 -2.92 17.29
N ILE A 50 -6.21 -3.91 17.80
CA ILE A 50 -5.68 -5.21 18.22
C ILE A 50 -5.01 -5.96 17.05
N HIS A 51 -5.56 -5.86 15.85
CA HIS A 51 -5.04 -6.55 14.67
C HIS A 51 -3.85 -5.81 14.06
N ILE A 52 -3.89 -4.48 14.11
CA ILE A 52 -2.75 -3.65 13.73
C ILE A 52 -1.57 -3.90 14.67
N LEU A 53 -1.79 -3.88 15.98
CA LEU A 53 -0.75 -4.13 16.98
C LEU A 53 -0.12 -5.51 16.79
N ALA A 54 -0.92 -6.56 16.57
CA ALA A 54 -0.41 -7.89 16.26
C ALA A 54 0.45 -7.90 14.97
N GLY A 55 0.03 -7.16 13.95
CA GLY A 55 0.82 -6.99 12.72
C GLY A 55 2.17 -6.28 12.95
N LEU A 56 2.19 -5.27 13.81
CA LEU A 56 3.42 -4.53 14.16
C LEU A 56 4.36 -5.36 15.04
N GLN A 57 3.82 -6.11 16.00
CA GLN A 57 4.59 -7.07 16.79
C GLN A 57 5.27 -8.11 15.90
N SER A 58 4.51 -8.69 14.95
CA SER A 58 5.06 -9.60 13.95
C SER A 58 6.15 -8.94 13.10
N ALA A 59 5.99 -7.66 12.74
CA ALA A 59 7.03 -6.93 12.01
C ALA A 59 8.33 -6.80 12.81
N VAL A 60 8.25 -6.37 14.07
CA VAL A 60 9.42 -6.22 14.95
C VAL A 60 10.13 -7.56 15.17
N GLU A 61 9.38 -8.65 15.26
CA GLU A 61 9.92 -10.00 15.42
C GLU A 61 10.69 -10.49 14.17
N HIS A 62 10.21 -10.17 12.96
CA HIS A 62 10.73 -10.74 11.72
C HIS A 62 11.68 -9.81 10.94
N ILE A 63 11.72 -8.52 11.25
CA ILE A 63 12.68 -7.60 10.64
C ILE A 63 14.07 -7.88 11.27
N PRO A 64 15.11 -8.18 10.48
CA PRO A 64 16.37 -8.70 11.01
C PRO A 64 17.33 -7.63 11.56
N PHE A 65 16.82 -6.42 11.81
CA PHE A 65 17.58 -5.28 12.33
C PHE A 65 16.67 -4.40 13.18
N LYS A 66 17.27 -3.51 13.98
CA LYS A 66 16.53 -2.65 14.90
C LYS A 66 15.46 -1.83 14.16
N VAL A 67 14.21 -1.95 14.60
CA VAL A 67 13.14 -1.02 14.25
C VAL A 67 13.26 0.16 15.22
N ALA A 68 13.84 1.26 14.75
CA ALA A 68 14.07 2.47 15.55
C ALA A 68 12.88 3.44 15.52
N GLY A 69 12.10 3.43 14.44
CA GLY A 69 10.90 4.26 14.39
C GLY A 69 9.91 3.85 13.31
N LEU A 70 8.65 4.22 13.55
CA LEU A 70 7.51 3.94 12.70
C LEU A 70 6.77 5.25 12.41
N ASP A 71 6.66 5.62 11.14
CA ASP A 71 5.92 6.78 10.67
C ASP A 71 4.65 6.37 9.93
N PHE A 72 3.48 6.79 10.42
CA PHE A 72 2.18 6.48 9.81
C PHE A 72 1.58 7.71 9.14
N ASP A 73 1.13 7.56 7.89
CA ASP A 73 0.63 8.67 7.08
C ASP A 73 -0.79 9.12 7.48
N ASN A 74 -1.79 8.23 7.50
CA ASN A 74 -3.19 8.68 7.49
C ASN A 74 -4.19 7.80 8.27
N GLY A 75 -3.92 7.53 9.55
CA GLY A 75 -4.95 6.92 10.40
C GLY A 75 -4.91 7.36 11.85
N SER A 76 -6.00 7.96 12.32
CA SER A 76 -6.37 7.95 13.74
C SER A 76 -6.54 6.52 14.28
N GLU A 77 -6.70 5.54 13.39
CA GLU A 77 -6.78 4.10 13.66
C GLU A 77 -5.49 3.52 14.30
N PHE A 78 -4.34 4.20 14.13
CA PHE A 78 -3.04 3.80 14.68
C PHE A 78 -2.66 4.52 15.97
N LEU A 79 -3.37 5.59 16.33
CA LEU A 79 -3.11 6.43 17.50
C LEU A 79 -3.88 5.94 18.73
N ASN A 80 -3.86 4.63 18.97
CA ASN A 80 -4.39 4.06 20.20
C ASN A 80 -3.27 4.04 21.25
N HIS A 81 -3.61 4.37 22.51
CA HIS A 81 -2.73 4.20 23.67
C HIS A 81 -2.02 2.84 23.71
N ALA A 82 -2.68 1.75 23.29
CA ALA A 82 -2.06 0.43 23.25
C ALA A 82 -0.85 0.36 22.31
N VAL A 83 -0.93 0.97 21.11
CA VAL A 83 0.17 1.00 20.13
C VAL A 83 1.28 1.95 20.59
N ILE A 84 0.91 3.08 21.17
CA ILE A 84 1.87 4.07 21.70
C ILE A 84 2.64 3.49 22.87
N ASN A 85 1.96 2.86 23.83
CA ASN A 85 2.60 2.23 24.99
C ASN A 85 3.51 1.09 24.55
N TRP A 86 3.04 0.23 23.65
CA TRP A 86 3.87 -0.85 23.09
C TRP A 86 5.13 -0.32 22.38
N ALA A 87 5.00 0.75 21.58
CA ALA A 87 6.15 1.36 20.92
C ALA A 87 7.11 1.99 21.94
N ALA A 88 6.59 2.66 22.98
CA ALA A 88 7.39 3.23 24.06
C ALA A 88 8.14 2.16 24.86
N ASP A 89 7.50 1.03 25.18
CA ASP A 89 8.12 -0.10 25.88
C ASP A 89 9.29 -0.73 25.10
N LEU A 90 9.32 -0.53 23.78
CA LEU A 90 10.37 -1.02 22.88
C LEU A 90 11.38 0.07 22.45
N ASP A 91 11.28 1.28 23.02
CA ASP A 91 12.06 2.46 22.60
C ASP A 91 11.97 2.74 21.08
N VAL A 92 10.79 2.48 20.49
CA VAL A 92 10.50 2.74 19.07
C VAL A 92 9.88 4.13 18.95
N TYR A 93 10.56 5.01 18.20
CA TYR A 93 10.02 6.34 17.91
C TYR A 93 8.79 6.24 17.02
N PHE A 94 7.63 6.56 17.58
CA PHE A 94 6.37 6.54 16.86
C PHE A 94 5.99 7.97 16.43
N THR A 95 5.90 8.22 15.13
CA THR A 95 5.50 9.53 14.60
C THR A 95 4.20 9.46 13.80
N ARG A 96 3.43 10.53 13.90
CA ARG A 96 2.36 10.85 12.95
C ARG A 96 3.00 11.66 11.83
N GLY A 97 2.69 11.34 10.57
CA GLY A 97 3.16 12.10 9.42
C GLY A 97 3.08 13.60 9.68
N ARG A 98 4.20 14.31 9.50
CA ARG A 98 4.26 15.76 9.79
C ARG A 98 3.21 16.47 8.93
N PRO A 99 2.33 17.30 9.51
CA PRO A 99 1.44 18.15 8.71
C PRO A 99 2.31 18.92 7.70
N TYR A 100 1.95 18.84 6.42
CA TYR A 100 2.56 19.58 5.29
C TYR A 100 3.85 19.05 4.64
N LYS A 101 4.24 17.78 4.82
CA LYS A 101 5.32 17.14 4.02
C LYS A 101 4.88 15.92 3.20
N LYS A 102 3.99 16.13 2.22
CA LYS A 102 3.55 15.11 1.24
C LYS A 102 4.66 14.42 0.43
N ASN A 103 5.86 15.00 0.36
CA ASN A 103 6.95 14.46 -0.47
C ASN A 103 7.77 13.36 0.22
N ASP A 104 7.66 13.20 1.55
CA ASP A 104 8.45 12.22 2.29
C ASP A 104 7.83 10.81 2.13
N GLN A 105 6.51 10.70 1.96
CA GLN A 105 5.75 9.44 1.89
C GLN A 105 5.61 8.83 0.49
N ALA A 106 6.25 9.44 -0.51
CA ALA A 106 6.23 8.93 -1.88
C ALA A 106 6.82 7.50 -1.98
N THR A 107 7.66 7.11 -1.01
CA THR A 107 8.26 5.77 -0.95
C THR A 107 7.20 4.72 -0.63
N ILE A 108 6.43 4.88 0.44
CA ILE A 108 5.39 3.91 0.83
C ILE A 108 4.22 3.86 -0.15
N GLU A 109 3.76 5.00 -0.69
CA GLU A 109 2.67 5.02 -1.69
C GLU A 109 3.05 4.25 -2.96
N SER A 110 4.27 4.49 -3.46
CA SER A 110 4.83 3.76 -4.60
C SER A 110 4.94 2.27 -4.29
N LYS A 111 5.42 1.91 -3.10
CA LYS A 111 5.54 0.51 -2.67
C LYS A 111 4.17 -0.17 -2.54
N ASN A 112 3.15 0.50 -2.01
CA ASN A 112 1.81 -0.06 -1.90
C ASN A 112 1.21 -0.39 -3.27
N ASN A 113 1.37 0.51 -4.24
CA ASN A 113 0.94 0.28 -5.61
C ASN A 113 1.76 -0.84 -6.29
N HIS A 114 3.08 -0.83 -6.16
CA HIS A 114 3.94 -1.77 -6.88
C HIS A 114 4.12 -3.14 -6.20
N LEU A 115 3.82 -3.26 -4.92
CA LEU A 115 3.92 -4.49 -4.13
C LEU A 115 2.52 -5.04 -3.85
N VAL A 116 1.75 -4.38 -2.98
CA VAL A 116 0.50 -4.97 -2.48
C VAL A 116 -0.48 -5.23 -3.61
N ARG A 117 -0.72 -4.24 -4.48
CA ARG A 117 -1.66 -4.38 -5.60
C ARG A 117 -1.17 -5.30 -6.70
N ARG A 118 0.15 -5.40 -6.89
CA ARG A 118 0.75 -6.33 -7.85
C ARG A 118 0.58 -7.79 -7.42
N TYR A 119 0.76 -8.09 -6.14
CA TYR A 119 0.75 -9.46 -5.64
C TYR A 119 -0.63 -9.91 -5.15
N ALA A 120 -1.41 -9.02 -4.53
CA ALA A 120 -2.72 -9.34 -3.95
C ALA A 120 -3.92 -8.75 -4.72
N PHE A 121 -3.72 -8.08 -5.85
CA PHE A 121 -4.79 -7.50 -6.68
C PHE A 121 -5.64 -6.42 -5.97
N TYR A 122 -6.71 -5.99 -6.65
CA TYR A 122 -7.74 -5.08 -6.12
C TYR A 122 -9.01 -5.82 -5.71
N TYR A 123 -8.86 -7.05 -5.22
CA TYR A 123 -10.01 -7.88 -4.83
C TYR A 123 -10.53 -7.57 -3.43
N ARG A 124 -11.77 -8.00 -3.20
CA ARG A 124 -12.38 -8.08 -1.89
C ARG A 124 -11.83 -9.29 -1.15
N TYR A 125 -11.25 -9.10 0.03
CA TYR A 125 -10.89 -10.20 0.93
C TYR A 125 -11.57 -10.01 2.29
N ASP A 126 -12.52 -10.87 2.61
CA ASP A 126 -13.31 -10.80 3.85
C ASP A 126 -13.49 -12.17 4.52
N THR A 127 -12.99 -13.24 3.90
CA THR A 127 -13.02 -14.61 4.46
C THR A 127 -11.72 -14.99 5.17
N ALA A 128 -11.76 -16.02 6.02
CA ALA A 128 -10.57 -16.53 6.70
C ALA A 128 -9.61 -17.23 5.73
N GLU A 129 -10.16 -17.92 4.74
CA GLU A 129 -9.45 -18.68 3.72
C GLU A 129 -8.58 -17.75 2.85
N GLU A 130 -9.13 -16.61 2.44
CA GLU A 130 -8.39 -15.59 1.68
C GLU A 130 -7.26 -14.99 2.50
N ARG A 131 -7.52 -14.67 3.77
CA ARG A 131 -6.48 -14.18 4.69
C ARG A 131 -5.36 -15.21 4.87
N ALA A 132 -5.69 -16.49 4.97
CA ALA A 132 -4.71 -17.57 5.06
C ALA A 132 -3.87 -17.75 3.78
N VAL A 133 -4.44 -17.46 2.60
CA VAL A 133 -3.66 -17.42 1.35
C VAL A 133 -2.72 -16.22 1.34
N LEU A 134 -3.19 -15.03 1.72
CA LEU A 134 -2.34 -13.84 1.82
C LEU A 134 -1.22 -14.01 2.85
N ALA A 135 -1.50 -14.61 4.00
CA ALA A 135 -0.50 -14.89 5.04
C ALA A 135 0.63 -15.81 4.54
N ARG A 136 0.34 -16.74 3.61
CA ARG A 136 1.36 -17.57 2.95
C ARG A 136 2.09 -16.85 1.81
N LEU A 137 1.44 -15.87 1.19
CA LEU A 137 2.00 -15.09 0.08
C LEU A 137 3.05 -14.10 0.57
N TRP A 138 2.78 -13.38 1.66
CA TRP A 138 3.62 -12.26 2.06
C TRP A 138 5.06 -12.62 2.41
N PRO A 139 5.37 -13.72 3.12
CA PRO A 139 6.76 -14.12 3.34
C PRO A 139 7.55 -14.29 2.03
N LEU A 140 6.95 -14.96 1.04
CA LEU A 140 7.58 -15.15 -0.28
C LEU A 140 7.81 -13.83 -1.02
N VAL A 141 6.87 -12.89 -0.90
CA VAL A 141 7.01 -11.55 -1.50
C VAL A 141 8.08 -10.74 -0.77
N ASN A 142 8.11 -10.77 0.56
CA ASN A 142 9.13 -10.12 1.37
C ASN A 142 10.52 -10.67 0.98
N ASP A 143 10.67 -11.99 0.86
CA ASP A 143 11.94 -12.61 0.49
C ASP A 143 12.41 -12.16 -0.89
N ARG A 144 11.51 -12.25 -1.88
CA ARG A 144 11.77 -11.80 -3.24
C ARG A 144 12.22 -10.33 -3.29
N MET A 145 11.57 -9.46 -2.53
CA MET A 145 11.82 -8.02 -2.56
C MET A 145 13.09 -7.64 -1.81
N ASN A 146 13.36 -8.27 -0.65
CA ASN A 146 14.46 -7.90 0.23
C ASN A 146 15.80 -8.53 -0.19
N TYR A 147 15.77 -9.78 -0.64
CA TYR A 147 16.97 -10.56 -0.89
C TYR A 147 17.32 -10.66 -2.38
N LEU A 148 16.30 -10.69 -3.26
CA LEU A 148 16.49 -11.11 -4.65
C LEU A 148 16.24 -10.02 -5.70
N THR A 149 15.64 -8.89 -5.33
CA THR A 149 15.23 -7.85 -6.29
C THR A 149 16.02 -6.55 -6.10
N PRO A 150 16.98 -6.24 -6.99
CA PRO A 150 17.65 -4.95 -6.98
C PRO A 150 16.65 -3.83 -7.30
N THR A 151 16.68 -2.77 -6.49
CA THR A 151 15.87 -1.56 -6.70
C THR A 151 16.78 -0.35 -6.73
N LYS A 152 16.31 0.76 -7.30
CA LYS A 152 17.00 2.05 -7.25
C LYS A 152 16.39 2.93 -6.17
N LYS A 153 17.21 3.74 -5.52
CA LYS A 153 16.80 4.77 -4.57
C LYS A 153 17.28 6.15 -5.02
N PRO A 154 16.56 7.21 -4.67
CA PRO A 154 17.05 8.55 -4.89
C PRO A 154 18.39 8.79 -4.19
N ALA A 155 19.39 9.22 -4.95
CA ALA A 155 20.73 9.56 -4.45
C ALA A 155 20.96 11.08 -4.39
N GLY A 156 20.06 11.88 -4.95
CA GLY A 156 20.16 13.33 -4.93
C GLY A 156 19.34 13.98 -6.04
N TYR A 157 19.70 15.20 -6.38
CA TYR A 157 19.09 15.97 -7.44
C TYR A 157 20.15 16.48 -8.41
N GLY A 158 19.80 16.46 -9.69
CA GLY A 158 20.58 17.07 -10.77
C GLY A 158 19.69 18.02 -11.56
N THR A 159 20.18 18.41 -12.73
CA THR A 159 19.47 19.31 -13.64
C THR A 159 19.37 18.66 -15.01
N ASP A 160 18.19 18.69 -15.62
CA ASP A 160 18.02 18.23 -16.99
C ASP A 160 18.60 19.22 -18.02
N ARG A 161 18.58 18.85 -19.31
CA ARG A 161 19.06 19.69 -20.42
C ARG A 161 18.32 21.04 -20.56
N HIS A 162 17.20 21.23 -19.86
CA HIS A 162 16.37 22.43 -19.86
C HIS A 162 16.44 23.20 -18.55
N GLY A 163 17.37 22.88 -17.64
CA GLY A 163 17.52 23.58 -16.37
C GLY A 163 16.56 23.10 -15.27
N ARG A 164 15.75 22.06 -15.49
CA ARG A 164 14.78 21.58 -14.50
C ARG A 164 15.41 20.60 -13.53
N ARG A 165 15.08 20.75 -12.25
CA ARG A 165 15.52 19.86 -11.19
C ARG A 165 14.98 18.44 -11.43
N THR A 166 15.88 17.48 -11.61
CA THR A 166 15.55 16.05 -11.79
C THR A 166 16.12 15.22 -10.65
N ARG A 167 15.51 14.07 -10.36
CA ARG A 167 15.96 13.17 -9.31
C ARG A 167 17.01 12.21 -9.87
N LEU A 168 18.15 12.14 -9.20
CA LEU A 168 19.21 11.18 -9.53
C LEU A 168 19.02 9.93 -8.69
N TYR A 169 19.35 8.79 -9.27
CA TYR A 169 19.18 7.48 -8.64
C TYR A 169 20.52 6.76 -8.50
N ASP A 170 20.64 5.96 -7.45
CA ASP A 170 21.79 5.07 -7.25
C ASP A 170 21.82 3.91 -8.27
N GLN A 171 22.90 3.13 -8.20
CA GLN A 171 22.97 1.86 -8.90
C GLN A 171 22.01 0.84 -8.23
N PRO A 172 21.34 -0.03 -9.02
CA PRO A 172 20.44 -1.03 -8.47
C PRO A 172 21.12 -1.90 -7.42
N ARG A 173 20.53 -1.96 -6.22
CA ARG A 173 20.95 -2.83 -5.12
C ARG A 173 19.73 -3.44 -4.44
N THR A 174 19.87 -4.64 -3.89
CA THR A 174 18.81 -5.23 -3.05
C THR A 174 18.75 -4.50 -1.70
N PRO A 175 17.60 -4.52 -1.00
CA PRO A 175 17.54 -4.05 0.38
C PRO A 175 18.56 -4.71 1.31
N LEU A 176 18.81 -6.03 1.16
CA LEU A 176 19.87 -6.72 1.90
C LEU A 176 21.25 -6.10 1.61
N GLN A 177 21.61 -5.86 0.35
CA GLN A 177 22.90 -5.25 0.01
C GLN A 177 23.06 -3.86 0.64
N ARG A 178 21.99 -3.06 0.70
CA ARG A 178 22.02 -1.76 1.40
C ARG A 178 22.16 -1.92 2.90
N LEU A 179 21.48 -2.91 3.49
CA LEU A 179 21.57 -3.21 4.92
C LEU A 179 23.00 -3.65 5.32
N LEU A 180 23.61 -4.55 4.55
CA LEU A 180 25.00 -4.98 4.77
C LEU A 180 25.97 -3.79 4.66
N ALA A 181 25.77 -2.91 3.67
CA ALA A 181 26.60 -1.72 3.47
C ALA A 181 26.44 -0.64 4.55
N ALA A 182 25.35 -0.67 5.33
CA ALA A 182 25.10 0.30 6.38
C ALA A 182 25.95 0.07 7.65
N GLY A 183 26.57 -1.11 7.80
CA GLY A 183 27.48 -1.39 8.92
C GLY A 183 26.82 -1.51 10.30
N VAL A 184 25.48 -1.60 10.37
CA VAL A 184 24.71 -1.69 11.63
C VAL A 184 24.54 -3.13 12.16
N LEU A 185 24.95 -4.13 11.37
CA LEU A 185 24.79 -5.54 11.70
C LEU A 185 26.07 -6.14 12.27
N SER A 186 25.94 -7.04 13.25
CA SER A 186 27.07 -7.86 13.72
C SER A 186 27.55 -8.82 12.62
N THR A 187 28.78 -9.30 12.72
CA THR A 187 29.33 -10.28 11.76
C THR A 187 28.46 -11.54 11.68
N THR A 188 27.91 -11.99 12.81
CA THR A 188 26.99 -13.14 12.85
C THR A 188 25.71 -12.86 12.07
N GLN A 189 25.06 -11.71 12.29
CA GLN A 189 23.85 -11.33 11.55
C GLN A 189 24.10 -11.20 10.05
N GLN A 190 25.27 -10.66 9.66
CA GLN A 190 25.65 -10.56 8.25
C GLN A 190 25.80 -11.94 7.60
N SER A 191 26.42 -12.91 8.29
CA SER A 191 26.54 -14.29 7.82
C SER A 191 25.15 -14.92 7.68
N GLU A 192 24.35 -14.90 8.74
CA GLU A 192 23.01 -15.53 8.76
C GLU A 192 22.11 -15.02 7.62
N LEU A 193 22.09 -13.70 7.37
CA LEU A 193 21.29 -13.13 6.29
C LEU A 193 21.83 -13.44 4.90
N THR A 194 23.15 -13.60 4.78
CA THR A 194 23.80 -13.98 3.52
C THR A 194 23.55 -15.45 3.22
N ASP A 195 23.71 -16.32 4.21
CA ASP A 195 23.44 -17.75 4.11
C ASP A 195 21.96 -18.00 3.79
N TYR A 196 21.07 -17.25 4.46
CA TYR A 196 19.63 -17.29 4.16
C TYR A 196 19.35 -16.89 2.71
N ARG A 197 19.91 -15.76 2.23
CA ARG A 197 19.78 -15.34 0.82
C ARG A 197 20.21 -16.45 -0.13
N ASP A 198 21.36 -17.06 0.14
CA ASP A 198 21.98 -18.05 -0.75
C ASP A 198 21.22 -19.39 -0.74
N SER A 199 20.42 -19.65 0.31
CA SER A 199 19.48 -20.76 0.36
C SER A 199 18.22 -20.57 -0.49
N LEU A 200 17.89 -19.33 -0.88
CA LEU A 200 16.66 -19.04 -1.60
C LEU A 200 16.73 -19.50 -3.05
N ASN A 201 15.64 -20.13 -3.53
CA ASN A 201 15.46 -20.49 -4.93
C ASN A 201 14.50 -19.49 -5.62
N PRO A 202 14.99 -18.55 -6.46
CA PRO A 202 14.14 -17.53 -7.08
C PRO A 202 13.03 -18.12 -7.97
N ALA A 203 13.31 -19.23 -8.65
CA ALA A 203 12.34 -19.88 -9.53
C ALA A 203 11.23 -20.56 -8.72
N GLU A 204 11.58 -21.20 -7.60
CA GLU A 204 10.60 -21.80 -6.70
C GLU A 204 9.71 -20.76 -6.03
N ILE A 205 10.29 -19.67 -5.51
CA ILE A 205 9.53 -18.54 -4.96
C ILE A 205 8.57 -17.99 -6.02
N GLY A 206 9.04 -17.82 -7.25
CA GLY A 206 8.22 -17.37 -8.38
C GLY A 206 7.00 -18.28 -8.62
N ARG A 207 7.20 -19.60 -8.65
CA ARG A 207 6.10 -20.58 -8.82
C ARG A 207 5.12 -20.53 -7.67
N ARG A 208 5.59 -20.57 -6.42
CA ARG A 208 4.74 -20.54 -5.23
C ARG A 208 3.90 -19.26 -5.15
N ILE A 209 4.47 -18.11 -5.52
CA ILE A 209 3.73 -16.86 -5.63
C ILE A 209 2.61 -17.00 -6.68
N ALA A 210 2.91 -17.51 -7.87
CA ALA A 210 1.92 -17.68 -8.94
C ALA A 210 0.77 -18.63 -8.55
N ASP A 211 1.07 -19.72 -7.83
CA ASP A 211 0.08 -20.66 -7.33
C ASP A 211 -0.86 -20.01 -6.30
N LEU A 212 -0.30 -19.25 -5.36
CA LEU A 212 -1.08 -18.51 -4.37
C LEU A 212 -1.92 -17.40 -5.02
N GLN A 213 -1.39 -16.71 -6.03
CA GLN A 213 -2.14 -15.72 -6.80
C GLN A 213 -3.31 -16.36 -7.56
N THR A 214 -3.09 -17.54 -8.16
CA THR A 214 -4.16 -18.32 -8.80
C THR A 214 -5.24 -18.66 -7.78
N ARG A 215 -4.86 -19.07 -6.56
CA ARG A 215 -5.81 -19.35 -5.49
C ARG A 215 -6.60 -18.11 -5.08
N LEU A 216 -5.97 -16.94 -4.97
CA LEU A 216 -6.66 -15.67 -4.68
C LEU A 216 -7.66 -15.31 -5.78
N ILE A 217 -7.31 -15.51 -7.05
CA ILE A 217 -8.22 -15.27 -8.18
C ILE A 217 -9.46 -16.16 -8.05
N VAL A 218 -9.27 -17.47 -7.80
CA VAL A 218 -10.38 -18.41 -7.64
C VAL A 218 -11.31 -18.02 -6.49
N LEU A 219 -10.76 -17.59 -5.34
CA LEU A 219 -11.55 -17.26 -4.16
C LEU A 219 -12.29 -15.92 -4.28
N ALA A 220 -11.67 -14.90 -4.89
CA ALA A 220 -12.11 -13.53 -4.71
C ALA A 220 -12.56 -12.79 -5.99
N LYS A 221 -12.21 -13.28 -7.18
CA LYS A 221 -12.51 -12.57 -8.43
C LYS A 221 -14.01 -12.38 -8.64
N ALA A 222 -14.77 -13.47 -8.66
CA ALA A 222 -16.21 -13.44 -8.97
C ALA A 222 -17.01 -12.55 -7.99
N LYS A 223 -16.75 -12.67 -6.68
CA LYS A 223 -17.43 -11.82 -5.69
C LYS A 223 -17.05 -10.34 -5.83
N THR A 224 -15.79 -10.04 -6.18
CA THR A 224 -15.36 -8.65 -6.38
C THR A 224 -16.06 -8.05 -7.61
N GLU A 225 -16.17 -8.83 -8.70
CA GLU A 225 -16.88 -8.41 -9.91
C GLU A 225 -18.37 -8.17 -9.65
N GLN A 226 -19.02 -9.03 -8.86
CA GLN A 226 -20.41 -8.84 -8.44
C GLN A 226 -20.59 -7.55 -7.62
N LEU A 227 -19.68 -7.27 -6.68
CA LEU A 227 -19.69 -6.02 -5.91
C LEU A 227 -19.48 -4.80 -6.82
N TYR A 228 -18.65 -4.94 -7.87
CA TYR A 228 -18.40 -3.86 -8.82
C TYR A 228 -19.65 -3.56 -9.64
N ILE A 229 -20.30 -4.59 -10.19
CA ILE A 229 -21.56 -4.45 -10.94
C ILE A 229 -22.63 -3.81 -10.05
N ALA A 230 -22.75 -4.24 -8.79
CA ALA A 230 -23.70 -3.67 -7.83
C ALA A 230 -23.40 -2.21 -7.45
N SER A 231 -22.18 -1.71 -7.68
CA SER A 231 -21.80 -0.32 -7.43
C SER A 231 -22.17 0.63 -8.58
N ILE A 232 -22.45 0.09 -9.77
CA ILE A 232 -22.85 0.89 -10.93
C ILE A 232 -24.31 1.32 -10.72
N PRO A 233 -24.63 2.62 -10.82
CA PRO A 233 -26.01 3.09 -10.74
C PRO A 233 -26.87 2.39 -11.80
N SER A 234 -27.97 1.76 -11.39
CA SER A 234 -28.89 1.08 -12.31
C SER A 234 -29.69 2.04 -13.19
N ALA A 235 -29.76 3.32 -12.82
CA ALA A 235 -30.44 4.36 -13.58
C ALA A 235 -29.47 5.01 -14.59
N LEU A 236 -29.87 5.03 -15.87
CA LEU A 236 -29.20 5.86 -16.87
C LEU A 236 -29.26 7.34 -16.43
N PRO A 237 -28.21 8.14 -16.67
CA PRO A 237 -28.24 9.56 -16.38
C PRO A 237 -29.42 10.20 -17.12
N ASP A 238 -30.19 11.02 -16.40
CA ASP A 238 -31.34 11.73 -16.96
C ASP A 238 -30.87 12.76 -18.00
N VAL A 239 -30.89 12.35 -19.27
CA VAL A 239 -30.54 13.18 -20.43
C VAL A 239 -31.46 14.40 -20.61
N ARG A 240 -32.59 14.48 -19.89
CA ARG A 240 -33.51 15.62 -19.97
C ARG A 240 -33.13 16.80 -19.08
N LYS A 241 -32.20 16.64 -18.14
CA LYS A 241 -31.75 17.75 -17.26
C LYS A 241 -30.98 18.88 -17.97
N GLY A 242 -30.62 18.71 -19.25
CA GLY A 242 -29.90 19.71 -20.05
C GLY A 242 -30.70 20.36 -21.18
N VAL A 243 -31.89 19.86 -21.51
CA VAL A 243 -32.68 20.40 -22.65
C VAL A 243 -33.68 21.42 -22.12
N ARG A 244 -33.34 22.71 -22.19
CA ARG A 244 -34.34 23.78 -22.12
C ARG A 244 -35.18 23.72 -23.38
N VAL A 245 -36.34 23.09 -23.31
CA VAL A 245 -37.39 23.28 -24.31
C VAL A 245 -37.91 24.71 -24.14
N GLN A 246 -37.59 25.60 -25.08
CA GLN A 246 -38.23 26.92 -25.11
C GLN A 246 -39.73 26.70 -25.32
N ALA A 247 -40.54 27.04 -24.32
CA ALA A 247 -41.97 27.14 -24.48
C ALA A 247 -42.26 28.30 -25.43
N THR A 248 -42.74 27.99 -26.63
CA THR A 248 -43.40 28.96 -27.51
C THR A 248 -44.66 29.42 -26.83
N THR A 249 -44.68 30.66 -26.34
CA THR A 249 -45.87 31.35 -25.86
C THR A 249 -46.84 31.58 -27.01
N ASP A 250 -47.96 30.84 -26.99
CA ASP A 250 -49.15 31.18 -27.77
C ASP A 250 -49.66 32.57 -27.35
N THR A 251 -49.68 33.49 -28.30
CA THR A 251 -50.30 34.80 -28.14
C THR A 251 -51.73 34.71 -28.68
N PRO A 252 -52.78 34.99 -27.89
CA PRO A 252 -54.15 34.91 -28.39
C PRO A 252 -54.45 36.10 -29.32
N LEU A 253 -54.95 35.79 -30.52
CA LEU A 253 -55.45 36.76 -31.49
C LEU A 253 -56.75 37.40 -30.98
N VAL A 254 -56.71 38.71 -30.73
CA VAL A 254 -57.86 39.53 -30.37
C VAL A 254 -58.74 39.74 -31.61
N SER A 255 -60.02 39.36 -31.49
CA SER A 255 -61.06 39.59 -32.51
C SER A 255 -61.32 41.08 -32.70
N ARG A 256 -61.32 41.55 -33.95
CA ARG A 256 -61.87 42.86 -34.33
C ARG A 256 -63.10 42.66 -35.22
N ALA A 257 -64.20 43.29 -34.81
CA ALA A 257 -65.49 43.28 -35.46
C ALA A 257 -65.55 44.22 -36.70
N VAL A 258 -66.52 43.89 -37.56
CA VAL A 258 -66.93 44.45 -38.87
C VAL A 258 -67.50 45.88 -38.74
N PRO A 259 -67.38 46.74 -39.77
CA PRO A 259 -68.51 47.03 -40.69
C PRO A 259 -68.03 47.29 -42.16
N SER A 260 -68.79 47.23 -43.25
CA SER A 260 -70.21 47.04 -43.59
C SER A 260 -70.26 46.55 -45.04
#